data_AF-A0A3D0FM31-F1
#
_entry.id   AF-A0A3D0FM31-F1
#
_cell.length_a   1.000
_cell.length_b   1.000
_cell.length_c   1.000
_cell.angle_alpha   90.00
_cell.angle_beta   90.00
_cell.angle_gamma   90.00
#
_symmetry.space_group_name_H-M   'P 1'
#
loop_
_entity.id
_entity.type
_entity.pdbx_description
1 polymer ?
#
loop_
_entity_poly.entity_id
_entity_poly.type
_entity_poly.pdbx_seq_one_letter_code
_entity_poly.pdbx_strand_id
1 'polypeptide(L)'
;MELVKERGNYNATAFDVDMASQMARGLAVLEDAGEQLIGNTYMLVNDMTYVTAEEKAAAAKVALNILGAIFDGMSGGNSGRQLAQTAGKIADSYTGFKVKTHSYLYRLDWNDSIAAVFYSQYWFDQNTPAEEAQKRYQAMIADPMWRIYYVAHEYEYDSKSALKGKYDRGEFIKTICTRSMDKNIAALQLKYEDFKVKTPVFDIVDDGAGTVLAAKIGLKEGITENSSFQVIQPVMDEDGRTKYKYVATVKPIKGKIWDNRYNAAEEKEEGSELNFTSLRKVAGGSILPGMLIVEGKYRKVVE
;
A
#
# COMPACT_ATOMS: atom_id res chain seq x y z
N MET A 1 -4.88 -23.34 6.23
CA MET A 1 -3.84 -22.28 6.11
C MET A 1 -3.85 -21.62 4.72
N GLU A 2 -4.83 -21.93 3.86
CA GLU A 2 -4.76 -21.61 2.44
C GLU A 2 -4.91 -20.13 2.11
N LEU A 3 -5.80 -19.38 2.80
CA LEU A 3 -5.97 -17.95 2.57
C LEU A 3 -4.78 -17.11 3.08
N VAL A 4 -4.22 -17.50 4.24
CA VAL A 4 -3.02 -16.87 4.81
C VAL A 4 -1.81 -17.16 3.91
N LYS A 5 -1.70 -18.39 3.42
CA LYS A 5 -0.71 -18.81 2.44
C LYS A 5 -0.90 -18.13 1.09
N GLU A 6 -2.13 -17.94 0.61
CA GLU A 6 -2.44 -17.25 -0.64
C GLU A 6 -2.06 -15.76 -0.55
N ARG A 7 -2.39 -15.09 0.57
CA ARG A 7 -1.98 -13.71 0.84
C ARG A 7 -0.47 -13.57 1.09
N GLY A 8 0.16 -14.60 1.67
CA GLY A 8 1.61 -14.80 1.70
C GLY A 8 2.22 -14.91 0.30
N ASN A 9 1.61 -15.72 -0.56
CA ASN A 9 2.00 -15.95 -1.95
C ASN A 9 1.80 -14.72 -2.84
N TYR A 10 0.87 -13.81 -2.53
CA TYR A 10 0.75 -12.54 -3.25
C TYR A 10 1.94 -11.60 -3.00
N ASN A 11 2.61 -11.75 -1.84
CA ASN A 11 3.87 -11.07 -1.52
C ASN A 11 5.11 -11.88 -1.91
N ALA A 12 4.97 -13.19 -2.13
CA ALA A 12 6.02 -14.08 -2.60
C ALA A 12 6.06 -14.04 -4.14
N THR A 13 7.23 -13.87 -4.72
CA THR A 13 7.35 -13.85 -6.18
C THR A 13 7.19 -15.27 -6.75
N ALA A 14 6.92 -15.42 -8.05
CA ALA A 14 6.86 -16.74 -8.69
C ALA A 14 8.13 -17.59 -8.44
N PHE A 15 9.26 -16.92 -8.19
CA PHE A 15 10.53 -17.53 -7.79
C PHE A 15 10.50 -18.14 -6.37
N ASP A 16 9.80 -17.51 -5.42
CA ASP A 16 9.67 -18.01 -4.04
C ASP A 16 8.77 -19.26 -3.98
N VAL A 17 7.74 -19.32 -4.83
CA VAL A 17 6.87 -20.49 -4.97
C VAL A 17 7.61 -21.66 -5.61
N ASP A 18 8.41 -21.41 -6.66
CA ASP A 18 9.22 -22.43 -7.32
C ASP A 18 10.33 -22.96 -6.39
N MET A 19 11.04 -22.07 -5.69
CA MET A 19 12.05 -22.42 -4.69
C MET A 19 11.46 -23.18 -3.50
N ALA A 20 10.28 -22.79 -2.99
CA ALA A 20 9.58 -23.50 -1.93
C ALA A 20 9.06 -24.87 -2.38
N SER A 21 8.68 -25.02 -3.65
CA SER A 21 8.22 -26.31 -4.19
C SER A 21 9.34 -27.36 -4.32
N GLN A 22 10.59 -26.92 -4.45
CA GLN A 22 11.76 -27.79 -4.61
C GLN A 22 12.37 -28.23 -3.26
N MET A 23 11.93 -27.67 -2.13
CA MET A 23 12.41 -28.03 -0.79
C MET A 23 11.36 -28.84 -0.02
N ALA A 24 11.76 -29.96 0.59
CA ALA A 24 10.89 -30.86 1.35
C ALA A 24 10.12 -30.22 2.53
N ARG A 25 10.45 -28.97 2.88
CA ARG A 25 9.85 -28.16 3.95
C ARG A 25 9.22 -26.84 3.48
N GLY A 26 9.21 -26.54 2.17
CA GLY A 26 8.91 -25.19 1.68
C GLY A 26 7.45 -24.73 1.81
N LEU A 27 6.49 -25.64 1.96
CA LEU A 27 5.10 -25.25 2.29
C LEU A 27 4.98 -24.61 3.68
N ALA A 28 5.73 -25.11 4.67
CA ALA A 28 5.72 -24.58 6.03
C ALA A 28 6.33 -23.18 6.11
N VAL A 29 7.33 -22.90 5.26
CA VAL A 29 7.97 -21.57 5.16
C VAL A 29 7.02 -20.52 4.58
N LEU A 30 6.14 -20.92 3.65
CA LEU A 30 5.08 -20.05 3.12
C LEU A 30 3.98 -19.79 4.17
N GLU A 31 3.72 -20.76 5.06
CA GLU A 31 2.79 -20.62 6.17
C GLU A 31 3.35 -19.66 7.25
N ASP A 32 4.63 -19.77 7.58
CA ASP A 32 5.35 -18.85 8.49
C ASP A 32 5.45 -17.42 7.91
N ALA A 33 5.71 -17.28 6.61
CA ALA A 33 5.68 -15.98 5.95
C ALA A 33 4.30 -15.33 6.04
N GLY A 34 3.23 -16.13 5.92
CA GLY A 34 1.86 -15.68 6.14
C GLY A 34 1.57 -15.25 7.58
N GLU A 35 2.14 -15.92 8.58
CA GLU A 35 2.04 -15.52 9.99
C GLU A 35 2.73 -14.17 10.26
N GLN A 36 3.92 -13.95 9.69
CA GLN A 36 4.61 -12.66 9.79
C GLN A 36 3.81 -11.50 9.16
N LEU A 37 2.96 -11.78 8.16
CA LEU A 37 2.09 -10.76 7.57
C LEU A 37 0.99 -10.29 8.54
N ILE A 38 0.48 -11.18 9.40
CA ILE A 38 -0.55 -10.82 10.38
C ILE A 38 0.01 -9.75 11.33
N GLY A 39 1.23 -9.96 11.83
CA GLY A 39 1.91 -8.97 12.67
C GLY A 39 2.32 -7.68 11.96
N ASN A 40 2.28 -7.66 10.62
CA ASN A 40 2.47 -6.47 9.79
C ASN A 40 1.12 -5.93 9.26
N THR A 41 0.04 -6.14 10.01
CA THR A 41 -1.27 -5.54 9.73
C THR A 41 -1.32 -4.12 10.27
N TYR A 42 -1.57 -3.16 9.40
CA TYR A 42 -1.71 -1.75 9.72
C TYR A 42 -3.14 -1.26 9.48
N MET A 43 -3.59 -0.33 10.32
CA MET A 43 -4.83 0.40 10.13
C MET A 43 -4.52 1.88 9.95
N LEU A 44 -4.99 2.45 8.84
CA LEU A 44 -4.85 3.87 8.55
C LEU A 44 -6.18 4.56 8.82
N VAL A 45 -6.19 5.50 9.76
CA VAL A 45 -7.34 6.36 10.03
C VAL A 45 -7.06 7.73 9.43
N ASN A 46 -7.91 8.14 8.48
CA ASN A 46 -7.79 9.43 7.84
C ASN A 46 -8.87 10.37 8.39
N ASP A 47 -8.45 11.40 9.12
CA ASP A 47 -9.29 12.51 9.55
C ASP A 47 -9.17 13.64 8.53
N MET A 48 -10.30 13.99 7.90
CA MET A 48 -10.34 14.98 6.83
C MET A 48 -11.22 16.14 7.22
N THR A 49 -10.61 17.33 7.25
CA THR A 49 -11.32 18.57 7.48
C THR A 49 -11.42 19.38 6.20
N TYR A 50 -12.65 19.82 5.91
CA TYR A 50 -12.96 20.70 4.81
C TYR A 50 -12.91 22.16 5.21
N VAL A 51 -12.29 22.97 4.36
CA VAL A 51 -12.39 24.43 4.46
C VAL A 51 -12.89 24.97 3.13
N THR A 52 -14.13 25.46 3.12
CA THR A 52 -14.72 26.19 2.00
C THR A 52 -14.46 27.69 2.19
N ALA A 53 -14.23 28.41 1.09
CA ALA A 53 -14.03 29.88 1.15
C ALA A 53 -15.32 30.63 1.58
N GLU A 54 -16.49 30.03 1.38
CA GLU A 54 -17.77 30.51 1.86
C GLU A 54 -18.29 29.51 2.91
N GLU A 55 -18.82 29.95 4.06
CA GLU A 55 -19.41 29.12 5.13
C GLU A 55 -20.72 28.43 4.72
N LYS A 56 -20.80 27.89 3.50
CA LYS A 56 -21.99 27.24 2.97
C LYS A 56 -21.98 25.76 3.40
N ALA A 57 -22.71 25.47 4.47
CA ALA A 57 -22.92 24.11 5.00
C ALA A 57 -23.38 23.08 3.93
N ALA A 58 -24.02 23.52 2.85
CA ALA A 58 -24.39 22.67 1.72
C ALA A 58 -23.18 22.10 0.97
N ALA A 59 -22.14 22.90 0.70
CA ALA A 59 -20.92 22.40 0.06
C ALA A 59 -20.16 21.42 0.96
N ALA A 60 -20.08 21.71 2.26
CA ALA A 60 -19.47 20.81 3.23
C ALA A 60 -20.16 19.43 3.25
N LYS A 61 -21.51 19.40 3.25
CA LYS A 61 -22.28 18.14 3.19
C LYS A 61 -22.01 17.34 1.92
N VAL A 62 -21.92 18.01 0.76
CA VAL A 62 -21.66 17.31 -0.51
C VAL A 62 -20.24 16.74 -0.55
N ALA A 63 -19.25 17.50 -0.08
CA ALA A 63 -17.87 17.03 0.01
C ALA A 63 -17.74 15.81 0.96
N LEU A 64 -18.39 15.85 2.13
CA LEU A 64 -18.43 14.72 3.07
C LEU A 64 -19.06 13.46 2.46
N ASN A 65 -20.13 13.60 1.68
CA ASN A 65 -20.74 12.47 0.99
C ASN A 65 -19.81 11.85 -0.07
N ILE A 66 -19.05 12.69 -0.80
CA ILE A 66 -18.05 12.22 -1.76
C ILE A 66 -16.93 11.46 -1.05
N LEU A 67 -16.44 11.92 0.11
CA LEU A 67 -15.50 11.14 0.92
C LEU A 67 -16.07 9.80 1.30
N GLY A 68 -17.30 9.78 1.83
CA GLY A 68 -17.94 8.53 2.24
C GLY A 68 -17.91 7.50 1.11
N ALA A 69 -18.19 7.94 -0.13
CA ALA A 69 -18.11 7.08 -1.30
C ALA A 69 -16.67 6.66 -1.70
N ILE A 70 -15.65 7.49 -1.46
CA ILE A 70 -14.25 7.13 -1.69
C ILE A 70 -13.80 6.06 -0.68
N PHE A 71 -14.09 6.27 0.61
CA PHE A 71 -13.78 5.31 1.66
C PHE A 71 -14.47 3.97 1.41
N ASP A 72 -15.77 4.00 1.11
CA ASP A 72 -16.53 2.78 0.81
C ASP A 72 -15.94 2.04 -0.40
N GLY A 73 -15.52 2.77 -1.45
CA GLY A 73 -14.88 2.19 -2.63
C GLY A 73 -13.50 1.60 -2.35
N MET A 74 -12.72 2.21 -1.47
CA MET A 74 -11.42 1.69 -1.03
C MET A 74 -11.55 0.48 -0.08
N SER A 75 -12.64 0.37 0.67
CA SER A 75 -12.94 -0.78 1.54
C SER A 75 -13.68 -1.93 0.84
N GLY A 76 -13.88 -1.87 -0.48
CA GLY A 76 -14.53 -2.92 -1.26
C GLY A 76 -16.07 -2.88 -1.25
N GLY A 77 -16.67 -1.73 -0.93
CA GLY A 77 -18.10 -1.46 -0.96
C GLY A 77 -18.67 -1.09 -2.35
N ASN A 78 -19.99 -1.05 -2.47
CA ASN A 78 -20.73 -0.84 -3.73
C ASN A 78 -21.03 0.65 -4.02
N SER A 79 -20.01 1.49 -3.97
CA SER A 79 -20.13 2.96 -3.84
C SER A 79 -20.41 3.72 -5.14
N GLY A 80 -20.33 3.06 -6.30
CA GLY A 80 -20.44 3.70 -7.62
C GLY A 80 -21.77 4.45 -7.84
N ARG A 81 -22.89 3.94 -7.28
CA ARG A 81 -24.21 4.56 -7.41
C ARG A 81 -24.42 5.78 -6.50
N GLN A 82 -23.84 5.77 -5.30
CA GLN A 82 -23.99 6.85 -4.32
C GLN A 82 -23.18 8.09 -4.71
N LEU A 83 -22.02 7.87 -5.34
CA LEU A 83 -21.17 8.94 -5.89
C LEU A 83 -21.87 9.67 -7.05
N ALA A 84 -22.42 8.93 -8.02
CA ALA A 84 -23.08 9.51 -9.21
C ALA A 84 -24.31 10.38 -8.87
N GLN A 85 -25.11 9.96 -7.89
CA GLN A 85 -26.27 10.74 -7.42
C GLN A 85 -25.89 12.01 -6.64
N THR A 86 -24.70 12.00 -6.02
CA THR A 86 -24.20 13.11 -5.20
C THR A 86 -23.49 14.17 -6.05
N ALA A 87 -22.73 13.74 -7.06
CA ALA A 87 -22.06 14.62 -8.01
C ALA A 87 -23.06 15.54 -8.76
N GLY A 88 -24.22 15.00 -9.16
CA GLY A 88 -25.28 15.78 -9.81
C GLY A 88 -25.94 16.87 -8.96
N LYS A 89 -25.62 16.97 -7.65
CA LYS A 89 -26.16 17.99 -6.73
C LYS A 89 -25.17 19.12 -6.41
N ILE A 90 -23.98 19.13 -7.01
CA ILE A 90 -22.98 20.16 -6.74
C ILE A 90 -23.36 21.44 -7.51
N ALA A 91 -23.74 22.50 -6.81
CA ALA A 91 -24.09 23.78 -7.43
C ALA A 91 -22.88 24.46 -8.08
N ASP A 92 -23.05 25.06 -9.26
CA ASP A 92 -22.00 25.69 -10.08
C ASP A 92 -21.28 26.93 -9.50
N SER A 93 -21.41 27.24 -8.20
CA SER A 93 -20.83 28.45 -7.59
C SER A 93 -19.62 28.25 -6.65
N TYR A 94 -19.21 27.02 -6.36
CA TYR A 94 -18.08 26.70 -5.48
C TYR A 94 -16.76 26.63 -6.24
N THR A 95 -15.96 27.70 -6.18
CA THR A 95 -14.72 27.87 -6.98
C THR A 95 -13.43 27.52 -6.26
N GLY A 96 -13.47 27.14 -4.97
CA GLY A 96 -12.28 26.72 -4.24
C GLY A 96 -12.60 26.01 -2.93
N PHE A 97 -11.95 24.87 -2.71
CA PHE A 97 -11.93 24.20 -1.42
C PHE A 97 -10.51 23.81 -1.05
N LYS A 98 -10.25 23.75 0.25
CA LYS A 98 -9.01 23.22 0.81
C LYS A 98 -9.34 21.98 1.63
N VAL A 99 -8.51 20.96 1.49
CA VAL A 99 -8.60 19.73 2.27
C VAL A 99 -7.42 19.70 3.21
N LYS A 100 -7.72 19.49 4.49
CA LYS A 100 -6.73 19.13 5.50
C LYS A 100 -6.89 17.65 5.76
N THR A 101 -5.83 16.88 5.51
CA THR A 101 -5.86 15.44 5.76
C THR A 101 -4.85 15.11 6.85
N HIS A 102 -5.33 14.53 7.93
CA HIS A 102 -4.52 14.02 9.01
C HIS A 102 -4.65 12.50 9.04
N SER A 103 -3.56 11.81 8.73
CA SER A 103 -3.55 10.34 8.65
C SER A 103 -2.83 9.79 9.86
N TYR A 104 -3.51 8.93 10.62
CA TYR A 104 -2.98 8.23 11.78
C TYR A 104 -2.76 6.76 11.40
N LEU A 105 -1.53 6.29 11.60
CA LEU A 105 -1.14 4.90 11.39
C LEU A 105 -1.19 4.17 12.73
N TYR A 106 -1.91 3.05 12.75
CA TYR A 106 -1.96 2.11 13.85
C TYR A 106 -1.47 0.74 13.37
N ARG A 107 -0.98 -0.08 14.27
CA ARG A 107 -0.56 -1.46 14.00
C ARG A 107 -1.26 -2.42 14.94
N LEU A 108 -1.60 -3.60 14.44
CA LEU A 108 -2.12 -4.71 15.24
C LEU A 108 -1.08 -5.10 16.30
N ASP A 109 -1.50 -5.16 17.56
CA ASP A 109 -0.73 -5.80 18.62
C ASP A 109 -0.78 -7.30 18.37
N TRP A 110 0.29 -7.84 17.79
CA TRP A 110 0.45 -9.24 17.47
C TRP A 110 1.79 -9.73 18.00
N ASN A 111 1.75 -10.70 18.90
CA ASN A 111 2.91 -11.32 19.52
C ASN A 111 2.65 -12.82 19.72
N ASP A 112 3.67 -13.58 20.09
CA ASP A 112 3.60 -15.04 20.21
C ASP A 112 2.48 -15.53 21.14
N SER A 113 2.19 -14.78 22.21
CA SER A 113 1.09 -15.12 23.12
C SER A 113 -0.28 -14.93 22.46
N ILE A 114 -0.43 -13.86 21.66
CA ILE A 114 -1.65 -13.60 20.90
C ILE A 114 -1.83 -14.61 19.78
N ALA A 115 -0.76 -14.91 19.05
CA ALA A 115 -0.75 -15.94 18.03
C ALA A 115 -1.14 -17.31 18.59
N ALA A 116 -0.58 -17.71 19.74
CA ALA A 116 -0.90 -18.99 20.38
C ALA A 116 -2.38 -19.11 20.72
N VAL A 117 -3.00 -18.06 21.27
CA VAL A 117 -4.45 -18.05 21.57
C VAL A 117 -5.25 -18.12 20.27
N PHE A 118 -4.89 -17.33 19.26
CA PHE A 118 -5.54 -17.36 17.95
C PHE A 118 -5.55 -18.77 17.33
N TYR A 119 -4.38 -19.39 17.21
CA TYR A 119 -4.26 -20.69 16.56
C TYR A 119 -4.89 -21.82 17.37
N SER A 120 -4.90 -21.73 18.70
CA SER A 120 -5.49 -22.77 19.55
C SER A 120 -7.02 -22.65 19.68
N GLN A 121 -7.58 -21.44 19.71
CA GLN A 121 -8.98 -21.22 20.08
C GLN A 121 -9.85 -20.75 18.91
N TYR A 122 -9.29 -19.96 17.99
CA TYR A 122 -10.06 -19.21 17.00
C TYR A 122 -9.84 -19.66 15.57
N TRP A 123 -8.69 -20.25 15.26
CA TRP A 123 -8.37 -20.71 13.93
C TRP A 123 -9.32 -21.80 13.44
N PHE A 124 -9.70 -21.74 12.16
CA PHE A 124 -10.43 -22.79 11.45
C PHE A 124 -10.01 -22.79 9.98
N ASP A 125 -10.27 -23.90 9.30
CA ASP A 125 -9.98 -24.08 7.88
C ASP A 125 -11.15 -24.72 7.12
N GLN A 126 -10.93 -25.05 5.85
CA GLN A 126 -11.97 -25.63 4.98
C GLN A 126 -12.45 -27.01 5.43
N ASN A 127 -11.67 -27.69 6.28
CA ASN A 127 -12.04 -29.00 6.84
C ASN A 127 -12.81 -28.85 8.15
N THR A 128 -12.88 -27.63 8.72
CA THR A 128 -13.61 -27.36 9.94
C THR A 128 -15.12 -27.31 9.67
N PRO A 129 -15.96 -28.05 10.41
CA PRO A 129 -17.41 -27.99 10.24
C PRO A 129 -17.94 -26.56 10.33
N ALA A 130 -18.87 -26.18 9.43
CA ALA A 130 -19.33 -24.80 9.30
C ALA A 130 -19.89 -24.19 10.59
N GLU A 131 -20.61 -24.98 11.39
CA GLU A 131 -21.14 -24.54 12.68
C GLU A 131 -20.02 -24.24 13.69
N GLU A 132 -18.96 -25.04 13.69
CA GLU A 132 -17.81 -24.84 14.56
C GLU A 132 -16.98 -23.64 14.11
N ALA A 133 -16.72 -23.51 12.80
CA ALA A 133 -16.06 -22.35 12.21
C ALA A 133 -16.79 -21.05 12.58
N GLN A 134 -18.13 -21.04 12.47
CA GLN A 134 -18.94 -19.89 12.88
C GLN A 134 -18.80 -19.59 14.37
N LYS A 135 -18.83 -20.60 15.24
CA LYS A 135 -18.64 -20.40 16.70
C LYS A 135 -17.27 -19.80 17.02
N ARG A 136 -16.21 -20.34 16.43
CA ARG A 136 -14.84 -19.84 16.62
C ARG A 136 -14.69 -18.40 16.12
N TYR A 137 -15.26 -18.08 14.96
CA TYR A 137 -15.30 -16.71 14.44
C TYR A 137 -16.05 -15.74 15.38
N GLN A 138 -17.22 -16.11 15.88
CA GLN A 138 -17.98 -15.26 16.80
C GLN A 138 -17.25 -15.05 18.13
N ALA A 139 -16.61 -16.09 18.66
CA ALA A 139 -15.77 -15.98 19.86
C ALA A 139 -14.58 -15.04 19.63
N MET A 140 -13.92 -15.17 18.48
CA MET A 140 -12.82 -14.29 18.08
C MET A 140 -13.26 -12.84 18.05
N ILE A 141 -14.33 -12.49 17.32
CA ILE A 141 -14.78 -11.09 17.17
C ILE A 141 -15.23 -10.47 18.50
N ALA A 142 -15.73 -11.28 19.43
CA ALA A 142 -16.16 -10.81 20.75
C ALA A 142 -15.00 -10.61 21.75
N ASP A 143 -13.81 -11.14 21.45
CA ASP A 143 -12.66 -11.09 22.35
C ASP A 143 -12.00 -9.69 22.35
N PRO A 144 -11.88 -9.01 23.51
CA PRO A 144 -11.20 -7.72 23.63
C PRO A 144 -9.65 -7.79 23.51
N MET A 145 -9.09 -8.97 23.28
CA MET A 145 -7.65 -9.19 23.09
C MET A 145 -7.09 -8.53 21.84
N TRP A 146 -7.91 -8.32 20.80
CA TRP A 146 -7.49 -7.65 19.57
C TRP A 146 -7.33 -6.15 19.80
N ARG A 147 -6.08 -5.72 19.90
CA ARG A 147 -5.72 -4.32 20.13
C ARG A 147 -4.89 -3.80 18.99
N ILE A 148 -5.00 -2.50 18.76
CA ILE A 148 -4.12 -1.76 17.89
C ILE A 148 -3.42 -0.70 18.72
N TYR A 149 -2.16 -0.41 18.38
CA TYR A 149 -1.41 0.67 19.01
C TYR A 149 -1.05 1.72 17.97
N TYR A 150 -0.97 2.96 18.44
CA TYR A 150 -0.58 4.10 17.63
C TYR A 150 0.89 3.99 17.22
N VAL A 151 1.17 4.18 15.93
CA VAL A 151 2.51 4.10 15.35
C VAL A 151 3.03 5.49 15.01
N ALA A 152 2.32 6.20 14.15
CA ALA A 152 2.73 7.51 13.62
C ALA A 152 1.52 8.27 13.08
N HIS A 153 1.71 9.55 12.80
CA HIS A 153 0.76 10.35 12.04
C HIS A 153 1.51 11.24 11.05
N GLU A 154 0.82 11.64 9.99
CA GLU A 154 1.26 12.64 9.03
C GLU A 154 0.11 13.58 8.66
N TYR A 155 0.47 14.82 8.35
CA TYR A 155 -0.46 15.89 8.06
C TYR A 155 -0.11 16.53 6.73
N GLU A 156 -1.07 16.51 5.80
CA GLU A 156 -0.96 17.21 4.53
C GLU A 156 -1.99 18.34 4.51
N TYR A 157 -1.50 19.54 4.18
CA TYR A 157 -2.34 20.68 3.88
C TYR A 157 -2.17 21.08 2.43
N ASP A 158 -3.19 20.79 1.62
CA ASP A 158 -3.23 21.34 0.27
C ASP A 158 -3.83 22.75 0.29
N SER A 159 -2.95 23.74 0.19
CA SER A 159 -3.32 25.17 0.25
C SER A 159 -3.90 25.71 -1.06
N LYS A 160 -3.72 24.99 -2.18
CA LYS A 160 -4.12 25.40 -3.54
C LYS A 160 -4.52 24.19 -4.38
N SER A 161 -5.71 23.65 -4.10
CA SER A 161 -6.33 22.64 -4.94
C SER A 161 -6.83 23.28 -6.25
N ALA A 162 -5.96 23.36 -7.26
CA ALA A 162 -6.31 23.68 -8.63
C ALA A 162 -5.79 22.54 -9.52
N LEU A 163 -6.70 21.82 -10.18
CA LEU A 163 -6.36 20.73 -11.09
C LEU A 163 -6.42 21.25 -12.53
N LYS A 164 -5.54 20.74 -13.39
CA LYS A 164 -5.52 21.08 -14.81
C LYS A 164 -6.43 20.12 -15.55
N GLY A 165 -7.48 20.60 -16.21
CA GLY A 165 -8.40 19.75 -16.98
C GLY A 165 -9.87 20.15 -16.78
N LYS A 166 -10.76 19.56 -17.58
CA LYS A 166 -12.20 19.73 -17.43
C LYS A 166 -12.75 18.60 -16.55
N TYR A 167 -12.72 18.81 -15.24
CA TYR A 167 -13.34 17.90 -14.29
C TYR A 167 -14.78 18.31 -13.99
N ASP A 168 -15.68 17.33 -13.89
CA ASP A 168 -16.85 17.49 -13.01
C ASP A 168 -16.37 17.74 -11.58
N ARG A 169 -17.12 18.51 -10.80
CA ARG A 169 -16.73 18.87 -9.44
C ARG A 169 -16.70 17.69 -8.49
N GLY A 170 -17.57 16.70 -8.68
CA GLY A 170 -17.56 15.50 -7.86
C GLY A 170 -16.23 14.77 -8.02
N GLU A 171 -15.83 14.63 -9.28
CA GLU A 171 -14.55 14.03 -9.65
C GLU A 171 -13.35 14.87 -9.16
N PHE A 172 -13.42 16.20 -9.27
CA PHE A 172 -12.39 17.11 -8.75
C PHE A 172 -12.18 16.97 -7.23
N ILE A 173 -13.26 16.90 -6.44
CA ILE A 173 -13.20 16.64 -4.99
C ILE A 173 -12.55 15.29 -4.72
N LYS A 174 -12.96 14.26 -5.46
CA LYS A 174 -12.41 12.92 -5.32
C LYS A 174 -10.92 12.88 -5.59
N THR A 175 -10.48 13.49 -6.69
CA THR A 175 -9.06 13.53 -7.05
C THR A 175 -8.21 14.19 -5.96
N ILE A 176 -8.66 15.33 -5.43
CA ILE A 176 -7.89 16.05 -4.39
C ILE A 176 -7.84 15.25 -3.08
N CYS A 177 -8.95 14.65 -2.66
CA CYS A 177 -8.99 13.86 -1.43
C CYS A 177 -8.10 12.61 -1.57
N THR A 178 -8.22 11.86 -2.66
CA THR A 178 -7.39 10.66 -2.92
C THR A 178 -5.90 11.01 -2.95
N ARG A 179 -5.52 12.06 -3.70
CA ARG A 179 -4.11 12.49 -3.78
C ARG A 179 -3.58 12.98 -2.44
N SER A 180 -4.42 13.62 -1.61
CA SER A 180 -4.03 14.03 -0.27
C SER A 180 -3.78 12.84 0.66
N MET A 181 -4.60 11.78 0.57
CA MET A 181 -4.34 10.52 1.28
C MET A 181 -3.04 9.87 0.81
N ASP A 182 -2.85 9.76 -0.50
CA ASP A 182 -1.66 9.12 -1.11
C ASP A 182 -0.37 9.80 -0.63
N LYS A 183 -0.34 11.13 -0.55
CA LYS A 183 0.81 11.88 -0.02
C LYS A 183 1.11 11.55 1.44
N ASN A 184 0.08 11.53 2.30
CA ASN A 184 0.27 11.15 3.71
C ASN A 184 0.76 9.71 3.84
N ILE A 185 0.23 8.80 3.03
CA ILE A 185 0.69 7.40 2.98
C ILE A 185 2.17 7.34 2.59
N ALA A 186 2.57 8.04 1.53
CA ALA A 186 3.97 8.10 1.10
C ALA A 186 4.89 8.68 2.19
N ALA A 187 4.46 9.75 2.88
CA ALA A 187 5.21 10.32 4.00
C ALA A 187 5.35 9.33 5.18
N LEU A 188 4.27 8.62 5.53
CA LEU A 188 4.28 7.57 6.56
C LEU A 188 5.23 6.42 6.19
N GLN A 189 5.26 6.02 4.91
CA GLN A 189 6.17 4.97 4.41
C GLN A 189 7.64 5.36 4.57
N LEU A 190 7.99 6.62 4.28
CA LEU A 190 9.36 7.10 4.45
C LEU A 190 9.80 7.10 5.93
N LYS A 191 8.86 7.39 6.85
CA LYS A 191 9.09 7.49 8.29
C LYS A 191 9.16 6.14 9.00
N TYR A 192 8.40 5.14 8.53
CA TYR A 192 8.27 3.84 9.20
C TYR A 192 8.66 2.68 8.28
N GLU A 193 9.79 2.04 8.57
CA GLU A 193 10.41 1.04 7.69
C GLU A 193 9.49 -0.17 7.41
N ASP A 194 8.81 -0.68 8.42
CA ASP A 194 7.86 -1.80 8.28
C ASP A 194 6.61 -1.44 7.46
N PHE A 195 6.32 -0.15 7.28
CA PHE A 195 5.20 0.33 6.47
C PHE A 195 5.62 0.59 5.01
N LYS A 196 6.92 0.53 4.69
CA LYS A 196 7.41 0.72 3.32
C LYS A 196 6.89 -0.36 2.39
N VAL A 197 6.46 0.08 1.22
CA VAL A 197 6.10 -0.85 0.14
C VAL A 197 7.34 -1.58 -0.34
N LYS A 198 7.24 -2.92 -0.36
CA LYS A 198 8.16 -3.78 -1.09
C LYS A 198 7.50 -4.10 -2.42
N THR A 199 8.13 -3.73 -3.52
CA THR A 199 7.62 -4.09 -4.86
C THR A 199 8.53 -5.12 -5.51
N PRO A 200 8.00 -6.14 -6.18
CA PRO A 200 8.83 -7.01 -7.00
C PRO A 200 9.44 -6.22 -8.16
N VAL A 201 10.61 -6.67 -8.62
CA VAL A 201 11.14 -6.32 -9.94
C VAL A 201 10.17 -6.85 -10.99
N PHE A 202 9.56 -5.96 -11.77
CA PHE A 202 8.57 -6.33 -12.79
C PHE A 202 9.24 -6.83 -14.07
N ASP A 203 10.29 -6.13 -14.51
CA ASP A 203 11.05 -6.49 -15.71
C ASP A 203 12.50 -6.01 -15.58
N ILE A 204 13.41 -6.62 -16.36
CA ILE A 204 14.84 -6.29 -16.38
C ILE A 204 15.29 -6.19 -17.84
N VAL A 205 15.83 -5.04 -18.21
CA VAL A 205 16.41 -4.80 -19.53
C VAL A 205 17.83 -4.26 -19.39
N ASP A 206 18.70 -4.62 -20.33
CA ASP A 206 19.99 -3.94 -20.51
C ASP A 206 19.85 -3.00 -21.71
N ASP A 207 20.04 -1.70 -21.48
CA ASP A 207 19.90 -0.67 -22.52
C ASP A 207 21.24 -0.28 -23.18
N GLY A 208 22.29 -1.08 -22.97
CA GLY A 208 23.64 -0.80 -23.45
C GLY A 208 24.42 0.17 -22.58
N ALA A 209 23.75 0.93 -21.70
CA ALA A 209 24.37 1.71 -20.62
C ALA A 209 24.29 0.98 -19.26
N GLY A 210 23.77 -0.24 -19.23
CA GLY A 210 23.72 -1.13 -18.08
C GLY A 210 22.30 -1.58 -17.70
N THR A 211 22.20 -2.28 -16.58
CA THR A 211 20.95 -2.89 -16.11
C THR A 211 19.92 -1.84 -15.66
N VAL A 212 18.73 -1.91 -16.24
CA VAL A 212 17.53 -1.12 -15.90
C VAL A 212 16.41 -2.04 -15.49
N LEU A 213 15.74 -1.72 -14.38
CA LEU A 213 14.59 -2.43 -13.86
C LEU A 213 13.33 -1.63 -14.13
N ALA A 214 12.23 -2.32 -14.41
CA ALA A 214 10.89 -1.76 -14.34
C ALA A 214 10.26 -2.11 -12.97
N ALA A 215 9.63 -1.12 -12.33
CA ALA A 215 8.90 -1.32 -11.08
C ALA A 215 7.54 -0.61 -11.13
N LYS A 216 6.50 -1.27 -10.62
CA LYS A 216 5.11 -0.76 -10.58
C LYS A 216 4.87 0.20 -9.41
N ILE A 217 5.74 1.20 -9.33
CA ILE A 217 5.75 2.26 -8.33
C ILE A 217 5.97 3.60 -9.05
N GLY A 218 5.53 4.71 -8.47
CA GLY A 218 5.57 6.01 -9.12
C GLY A 218 5.36 7.19 -8.18
N LEU A 219 4.86 8.30 -8.71
CA LEU A 219 4.63 9.54 -7.95
C LEU A 219 3.63 9.37 -6.81
N LYS A 220 2.68 8.43 -6.92
CA LYS A 220 1.72 8.11 -5.85
C LYS A 220 2.43 7.61 -4.59
N GLU A 221 3.48 6.82 -4.75
CA GLU A 221 4.31 6.32 -3.65
C GLU A 221 5.37 7.34 -3.19
N GLY A 222 5.36 8.57 -3.72
CA GLY A 222 6.28 9.65 -3.33
C GLY A 222 7.66 9.58 -3.99
N ILE A 223 7.81 8.79 -5.06
CA ILE A 223 9.10 8.60 -5.72
C ILE A 223 9.56 9.86 -6.44
N THR A 224 10.83 10.20 -6.28
CA THR A 224 11.46 11.35 -6.94
C THR A 224 12.76 10.95 -7.63
N GLU A 225 13.33 11.82 -8.46
CA GLU A 225 14.67 11.62 -9.06
C GLU A 225 15.77 11.41 -7.99
N ASN A 226 15.54 11.89 -6.77
CA ASN A 226 16.48 11.76 -5.64
C ASN A 226 16.27 10.48 -4.83
N SER A 227 15.19 9.74 -5.07
CA SER A 227 14.93 8.48 -4.40
C SER A 227 16.05 7.46 -4.68
N SER A 228 16.32 6.61 -3.71
CA SER A 228 17.31 5.55 -3.82
C SER A 228 16.72 4.26 -3.27
N PHE A 229 16.87 3.19 -4.03
CA PHE A 229 16.29 1.90 -3.68
C PHE A 229 17.37 0.85 -3.53
N GLN A 230 17.08 -0.13 -2.69
CA GLN A 230 17.85 -1.36 -2.61
C GLN A 230 17.04 -2.51 -3.19
N VAL A 231 17.73 -3.34 -3.95
CA VAL A 231 17.24 -4.64 -4.37
C VAL A 231 17.66 -5.64 -3.31
N ILE A 232 16.69 -6.37 -2.78
CA ILE A 232 16.87 -7.40 -1.77
C ILE A 232 16.36 -8.74 -2.29
N GLN A 233 17.04 -9.80 -1.87
CA GLN A 233 16.66 -11.18 -2.18
C GLN A 233 16.19 -11.87 -0.89
N PRO A 234 15.03 -12.54 -0.91
CA PRO A 234 14.64 -13.42 0.21
C PRO A 234 15.63 -14.58 0.31
N VAL A 235 16.10 -14.84 1.53
CA VAL A 235 16.98 -15.94 1.89
C VAL A 235 16.39 -16.64 3.11
N MET A 236 16.40 -17.96 3.11
CA MET A 236 15.94 -18.74 4.25
C MET A 236 17.08 -18.85 5.26
N ASP A 237 16.81 -18.61 6.54
CA ASP A 237 17.78 -18.89 7.61
C ASP A 237 17.69 -20.33 8.12
N GLU A 238 18.60 -20.69 9.03
CA GLU A 238 18.71 -22.05 9.59
C GLU A 238 17.43 -22.49 10.34
N ASP A 239 16.64 -21.52 10.83
CA ASP A 239 15.39 -21.74 11.53
C ASP A 239 14.18 -21.83 10.57
N GLY A 240 14.40 -21.72 9.25
CA GLY A 240 13.34 -21.74 8.24
C GLY A 240 12.62 -20.41 8.03
N ARG A 241 13.11 -19.31 8.61
CA ARG A 241 12.50 -17.98 8.49
C ARG A 241 13.06 -17.24 7.28
N THR A 242 12.20 -16.47 6.60
CA THR A 242 12.60 -15.61 5.49
C THR A 242 13.33 -14.36 6.01
N LYS A 243 14.63 -14.28 5.75
CA LYS A 243 15.44 -13.07 5.87
C LYS A 243 15.64 -12.42 4.50
N TYR A 244 16.07 -11.17 4.47
CA TYR A 244 16.36 -10.48 3.21
C TYR A 244 17.82 -10.07 3.14
N LYS A 245 18.46 -10.38 2.02
CA LYS A 245 19.85 -10.04 1.72
C LYS A 245 19.92 -8.91 0.70
N TYR A 246 20.74 -7.91 0.97
CA TYR A 246 21.04 -6.85 0.01
C TYR A 246 21.75 -7.41 -1.23
N VAL A 247 21.32 -6.98 -2.42
CA VAL A 247 21.89 -7.36 -3.72
C VAL A 247 22.49 -6.16 -4.43
N ALA A 248 21.70 -5.11 -4.64
CA ALA A 248 22.09 -3.97 -5.48
C ALA A 248 21.42 -2.68 -5.03
N THR A 249 21.97 -1.56 -5.46
CA THR A 249 21.35 -0.24 -5.32
C THR A 249 20.90 0.23 -6.69
N VAL A 250 19.66 0.71 -6.79
CA VAL A 250 19.09 1.27 -8.01
C VAL A 250 18.51 2.67 -7.76
N LYS A 251 18.47 3.49 -8.80
CA LYS A 251 17.94 4.87 -8.74
C LYS A 251 17.00 5.16 -9.92
N PRO A 252 15.95 5.98 -9.73
CA PRO A 252 15.07 6.39 -10.82
C PRO A 252 15.82 7.07 -11.96
N ILE A 253 15.39 6.78 -13.18
CA ILE A 253 15.87 7.48 -14.38
C ILE A 253 14.99 8.71 -14.59
N LYS A 254 15.63 9.88 -14.69
CA LYS A 254 14.99 11.16 -15.00
C LYS A 254 14.07 11.05 -16.23
N GLY A 255 12.86 11.59 -16.13
CA GLY A 255 11.84 11.52 -17.19
C GLY A 255 11.23 10.13 -17.43
N LYS A 256 11.55 9.14 -16.58
CA LYS A 256 10.98 7.78 -16.64
C LYS A 256 10.36 7.35 -15.31
N ILE A 257 9.81 8.31 -14.56
CA ILE A 257 9.05 8.06 -13.33
C ILE A 257 7.58 8.07 -13.71
N TRP A 258 6.87 6.99 -13.36
CA TRP A 258 5.46 6.85 -13.69
C TRP A 258 4.59 7.77 -12.83
N ASP A 259 3.74 8.57 -13.47
CA ASP A 259 2.69 9.30 -12.79
C ASP A 259 1.44 8.41 -12.66
N ASN A 260 1.41 7.61 -11.61
CA ASN A 260 0.29 6.74 -11.23
C ASN A 260 -0.70 7.40 -10.25
N ARG A 261 -0.66 8.74 -10.11
CA ARG A 261 -1.62 9.45 -9.26
C ARG A 261 -3.01 9.34 -9.86
N TYR A 262 -4.03 9.34 -9.00
CA TYR A 262 -5.43 9.31 -9.44
C TYR A 262 -5.72 10.44 -10.45
N ASN A 263 -6.36 10.12 -11.58
CA ASN A 263 -6.64 11.00 -12.73
C ASN A 263 -5.44 11.63 -13.47
N ALA A 264 -4.19 11.22 -13.20
CA ALA A 264 -3.01 11.79 -13.88
C ALA A 264 -3.08 11.68 -15.42
N ALA A 265 -3.57 10.55 -15.94
CA ALA A 265 -3.71 10.31 -17.38
C ALA A 265 -4.71 11.28 -18.05
N GLU A 266 -5.74 11.72 -17.32
CA GLU A 266 -6.73 12.70 -17.83
C GLU A 266 -6.15 14.12 -17.87
N GLU A 267 -5.25 14.45 -16.93
CA GLU A 267 -4.53 15.73 -16.89
C GLU A 267 -3.42 15.81 -17.94
N LYS A 268 -3.03 14.67 -18.53
CA LYS A 268 -1.89 14.53 -19.45
C LYS A 268 -0.60 15.09 -18.84
N GLU A 269 -0.41 14.83 -17.55
CA GLU A 269 0.82 15.19 -16.85
C GLU A 269 1.99 14.34 -17.36
N GLU A 270 3.22 14.86 -17.23
CA GLU A 270 4.43 14.17 -17.68
C GLU A 270 4.57 12.82 -16.97
N GLY A 271 4.78 11.75 -17.74
CA GLY A 271 4.93 10.40 -17.20
C GLY A 271 3.62 9.68 -16.92
N SER A 272 2.46 10.29 -17.20
CA SER A 272 1.13 9.65 -17.04
C SER A 272 0.83 8.59 -18.10
N GLU A 273 1.53 8.63 -19.23
CA GLU A 273 1.50 7.64 -20.31
C GLU A 273 2.36 6.40 -20.03
N LEU A 274 3.23 6.47 -19.03
CA LEU A 274 4.05 5.34 -18.60
C LEU A 274 3.20 4.31 -17.87
N ASN A 275 3.73 3.10 -17.72
CA ASN A 275 3.09 2.01 -16.98
C ASN A 275 3.94 1.49 -15.82
N PHE A 276 5.14 2.04 -15.63
CA PHE A 276 6.12 1.65 -14.60
C PHE A 276 7.22 2.72 -14.50
N THR A 277 7.87 2.79 -13.34
CA THR A 277 9.09 3.58 -13.17
C THR A 277 10.30 2.77 -13.60
N SER A 278 11.20 3.39 -14.37
CA SER A 278 12.48 2.80 -14.76
C SER A 278 13.57 3.16 -13.75
N LEU A 279 14.25 2.14 -13.21
CA LEU A 279 15.29 2.28 -12.20
C LEU A 279 16.63 1.75 -12.75
N ARG A 280 17.69 2.55 -12.75
CA ARG A 280 19.02 2.12 -13.18
C ARG A 280 19.81 1.55 -12.01
N LYS A 281 20.48 0.41 -12.23
CA LYS A 281 21.46 -0.11 -11.28
C LYS A 281 22.67 0.80 -11.21
N VAL A 282 23.02 1.23 -10.00
CA VAL A 282 24.18 2.10 -9.75
C VAL A 282 25.30 1.40 -8.98
N ALA A 283 24.99 0.35 -8.22
CA ALA A 283 25.98 -0.43 -7.48
C ALA A 283 25.47 -1.84 -7.13
N GLY A 284 26.39 -2.74 -6.78
CA GLY A 284 26.09 -4.09 -6.29
C GLY A 284 26.07 -5.17 -7.37
N GLY A 285 25.41 -6.29 -7.06
CA GLY A 285 25.48 -7.53 -7.83
C GLY A 285 24.56 -7.60 -9.05
N SER A 286 24.42 -8.81 -9.59
CA SER A 286 23.43 -9.13 -10.62
C SER A 286 22.04 -9.20 -10.02
N ILE A 287 21.07 -8.61 -10.72
CA ILE A 287 19.67 -8.57 -10.30
C ILE A 287 18.91 -9.61 -11.13
N LEU A 288 18.07 -10.40 -10.47
CA LEU A 288 17.26 -11.44 -11.09
C LEU A 288 15.77 -11.10 -10.95
N PRO A 289 14.91 -11.57 -11.86
CA PRO A 289 13.46 -11.50 -11.69
C PRO A 289 13.04 -12.15 -10.36
N GLY A 290 12.04 -11.58 -9.69
CA GLY A 290 11.57 -12.06 -8.38
C GLY A 290 12.28 -11.45 -7.17
N MET A 291 13.38 -10.71 -7.35
CA MET A 291 13.93 -9.88 -6.27
C MET A 291 12.98 -8.72 -5.92
N LEU A 292 13.05 -8.23 -4.68
CA LEU A 292 12.23 -7.13 -4.20
C LEU A 292 13.00 -5.82 -4.19
N ILE A 293 12.30 -4.72 -4.44
CA ILE A 293 12.81 -3.36 -4.41
C ILE A 293 12.19 -2.66 -3.19
N VAL A 294 13.04 -2.01 -2.40
CA VAL A 294 12.65 -1.26 -1.20
C VAL A 294 13.33 0.10 -1.20
N GLU A 295 12.59 1.15 -0.83
CA GLU A 295 13.14 2.50 -0.78
C GLU A 295 13.99 2.74 0.49
N GLY A 296 15.16 3.35 0.30
CA GLY A 296 16.13 3.66 1.35
C GLY A 296 17.15 2.55 1.60
N LYS A 297 17.78 2.57 2.79
CA LYS A 297 18.77 1.56 3.19
C LYS A 297 18.09 0.48 4.01
N TYR A 298 17.93 -0.72 3.46
CA TYR A 298 17.64 -1.92 4.24
C TYR A 298 18.86 -2.20 5.13
N ARG A 299 18.67 -2.26 6.44
CA ARG A 299 19.78 -2.53 7.36
C ARG A 299 20.26 -3.96 7.13
N LYS A 300 21.55 -4.08 6.82
CA LYS A 300 22.29 -5.34 6.76
C LYS A 300 22.05 -6.06 8.09
N VAL A 301 21.33 -7.17 8.09
CA VAL A 301 21.47 -8.14 9.19
C VAL A 301 22.91 -8.60 9.09
N VAL A 302 23.73 -8.11 10.02
CA VAL A 302 25.12 -8.54 10.15
C VAL A 302 25.04 -10.01 10.52
N GLU A 303 25.66 -10.86 9.70
CA GLU A 303 25.92 -12.27 10.05
C GLU A 303 26.66 -12.36 11.39
#